data_AF-A0A7L4CSA9-F1
#
_entry.id   AF-A0A7L4CSA9-F1
#
_cell.length_a   1.000
_cell.length_b   1.000
_cell.length_c   1.000
_cell.angle_alpha   90.00
_cell.angle_beta   90.00
_cell.angle_gamma   90.00
#
_symmetry.space_group_name_H-M   'P 1'
#
loop_
_entity.id
_entity.type
_entity.pdbx_description
1 polymer ?
#
loop_
_entity_poly.entity_id
_entity_poly.type
_entity_poly.pdbx_seq_one_letter_code
_entity_poly.pdbx_strand_id
1 'polypeptide(L)'
;IHHNFLIGAISLAWMESALWSVKGGNKLVCIGLISSSKAEVIPATVLSIEPKIRPRPTGEQVKLYQVTYNTTSGLTGDTYDIVVIAAPLSHRMANITFKNLDPPVPEFPNPYHQTVTTLVHGRLNASFFGYQDSSDFPLGTIFTTENPKLFINSVGVVSPVEDDGDEGKPLTPLAVWKVFSEEVLTKQQLHLLFSSYDSVKMKKWLAYPRYSPPEKCPPIILHDRIYYLSGIERAASAVEMNAIAAKNAALLAYHRWYGNTDKIDQEDLHEKLKTEL
;
A
#
# COMPACT_ATOMS: atom_id res chain seq x y z
N ILE A 1 8.33 -3.98 20.07
CA ILE A 1 7.65 -4.91 19.14
C ILE A 1 8.70 -5.37 18.13
N HIS A 2 8.99 -6.67 18.05
CA HIS A 2 9.96 -7.19 17.08
C HIS A 2 9.39 -7.05 15.67
N HIS A 3 10.10 -6.35 14.79
CA HIS A 3 9.68 -6.05 13.42
C HIS A 3 9.19 -7.28 12.63
N ASN A 4 9.83 -8.45 12.84
CA ASN A 4 9.46 -9.72 12.19
C ASN A 4 8.07 -10.21 12.57
N PHE A 5 7.63 -9.92 13.80
CA PHE A 5 6.29 -10.29 14.27
C PHE A 5 5.21 -9.53 13.50
N LEU A 6 5.42 -8.23 13.25
CA LEU A 6 4.45 -7.39 12.54
C LEU A 6 4.28 -7.82 11.08
N ILE A 7 5.40 -8.09 10.38
CA ILE A 7 5.40 -8.60 9.01
C ILE A 7 4.70 -9.95 8.93
N GLY A 8 5.05 -10.87 9.84
CA GLY A 8 4.42 -12.19 9.93
C GLY A 8 2.91 -12.09 10.16
N ALA A 9 2.48 -11.27 11.12
CA ALA A 9 1.06 -11.06 11.41
C ALA A 9 0.28 -10.53 10.19
N ILE A 10 0.84 -9.60 9.42
CA ILE A 10 0.16 -9.06 8.22
C ILE A 10 0.06 -10.10 7.11
N SER A 11 1.07 -10.95 6.94
CA SER A 11 0.99 -12.05 5.96
C SER A 11 -0.14 -13.04 6.31
N LEU A 12 -0.43 -13.20 7.60
CA LEU A 12 -1.51 -14.06 8.11
C LEU A 12 -2.86 -13.35 8.21
N ALA A 13 -2.91 -12.01 8.24
CA ALA A 13 -4.16 -11.26 8.33
C ALA A 13 -5.14 -11.59 7.18
N TRP A 14 -4.62 -12.00 6.02
CA TRP A 14 -5.40 -12.48 4.88
C TRP A 14 -6.10 -13.83 5.11
N MET A 15 -5.78 -14.55 6.19
CA MET A 15 -6.43 -15.80 6.59
C MET A 15 -7.67 -15.55 7.45
N GLU A 16 -7.88 -14.33 7.93
CA GLU A 16 -9.02 -13.99 8.78
C GLU A 16 -10.29 -13.85 7.95
N SER A 17 -11.38 -14.48 8.39
CA SER A 17 -12.68 -14.47 7.71
C SER A 17 -13.45 -13.14 7.88
N ALA A 18 -12.99 -12.25 8.76
CA ALA A 18 -13.68 -11.01 9.11
C ALA A 18 -13.21 -9.76 8.34
N LEU A 19 -12.50 -9.93 7.23
CA LEU A 19 -12.01 -8.81 6.42
C LEU A 19 -13.16 -8.07 5.73
N TRP A 20 -13.22 -6.75 5.94
CA TRP A 20 -14.23 -5.90 5.32
C TRP A 20 -13.96 -5.68 3.83
N SER A 21 -15.03 -5.68 3.04
CA SER A 21 -14.99 -5.40 1.60
C SER A 21 -16.08 -4.40 1.21
N VAL A 22 -15.80 -3.56 0.21
CA VAL A 22 -16.75 -2.55 -0.28
C VAL A 22 -17.53 -3.07 -1.46
N LYS A 23 -18.86 -2.93 -1.44
CA LYS A 23 -19.70 -3.18 -2.62
C LYS A 23 -19.24 -2.28 -3.76
N GLY A 24 -18.86 -2.88 -4.90
CA GLY A 24 -18.25 -2.17 -6.04
C GLY A 24 -16.71 -2.07 -6.01
N GLY A 25 -16.08 -2.64 -4.97
CA GLY A 25 -14.65 -2.84 -4.82
C GLY A 25 -13.95 -1.80 -3.94
N ASN A 26 -12.91 -2.24 -3.23
CA ASN A 26 -12.17 -1.43 -2.26
C ASN A 26 -11.53 -0.15 -2.84
N LYS A 27 -11.39 -0.05 -4.17
CA LYS A 27 -10.99 1.20 -4.85
C LYS A 27 -11.90 2.40 -4.50
N LEU A 28 -13.16 2.13 -4.15
CA LEU A 28 -14.14 3.14 -3.78
C LEU A 28 -13.78 3.85 -2.48
N VAL A 29 -13.01 3.23 -1.58
CA VAL A 29 -12.50 3.88 -0.36
C VAL A 29 -11.65 5.09 -0.74
N CYS A 30 -10.63 4.89 -1.58
CA CYS A 30 -9.74 5.98 -2.01
C CYS A 30 -10.49 7.05 -2.81
N ILE A 31 -11.41 6.64 -3.70
CA ILE A 31 -12.24 7.58 -4.48
C ILE A 31 -13.11 8.43 -3.53
N GLY A 32 -13.79 7.81 -2.58
CA GLY A 32 -14.63 8.49 -1.61
C GLY A 32 -13.86 9.45 -0.72
N LEU A 33 -12.65 9.07 -0.26
CA LEU A 33 -11.77 9.93 0.53
C LEU A 33 -11.32 11.16 -0.25
N ILE A 34 -10.92 11.00 -1.53
CA ILE A 34 -10.55 12.12 -2.40
C ILE A 34 -11.73 13.05 -2.63
N SER A 35 -12.93 12.50 -2.92
CA SER A 35 -14.13 13.32 -3.10
C SER A 35 -14.51 14.08 -1.81
N SER A 36 -14.35 13.46 -0.65
CA SER A 36 -14.71 14.05 0.65
C SER A 36 -13.71 15.12 1.11
N SER A 37 -12.43 14.99 0.74
CA SER A 37 -11.39 15.93 1.16
C SER A 37 -11.49 17.30 0.49
N LYS A 38 -12.28 17.41 -0.60
CA LYS A 38 -12.36 18.60 -1.47
C LYS A 38 -10.98 19.00 -2.05
N ALA A 39 -10.04 18.07 -2.11
CA ALA A 39 -8.73 18.32 -2.68
C ALA A 39 -8.83 18.51 -4.20
N GLU A 40 -8.02 19.43 -4.72
CA GLU A 40 -7.80 19.53 -6.16
C GLU A 40 -6.87 18.40 -6.61
N VAL A 41 -7.32 17.58 -7.56
CA VAL A 41 -6.54 16.47 -8.10
C VAL A 41 -5.94 16.87 -9.44
N ILE A 42 -4.62 17.00 -9.47
CA ILE A 42 -3.86 17.30 -10.68
C ILE A 42 -3.30 15.98 -11.24
N PRO A 43 -3.78 15.48 -12.39
CA PRO A 43 -3.26 14.26 -13.00
C PRO A 43 -1.88 14.52 -13.63
N ALA A 44 -0.84 14.39 -12.81
CA ALA A 44 0.53 14.68 -13.19
C ALA A 44 1.55 13.74 -12.54
N THR A 45 2.73 13.64 -13.15
CA THR A 45 3.88 12.93 -12.56
C THR A 45 4.85 13.93 -11.96
N VAL A 46 5.06 13.88 -10.64
CA VAL A 46 6.04 14.73 -9.95
C VAL A 46 7.46 14.32 -10.32
N LEU A 47 8.28 15.30 -10.69
CA LEU A 47 9.67 15.10 -11.15
C LEU A 47 10.70 15.63 -10.17
N SER A 48 10.48 16.83 -9.61
CA SER A 48 11.41 17.39 -8.63
C SER A 48 10.76 18.28 -7.60
N ILE A 49 11.40 18.37 -6.45
CA ILE A 49 11.01 19.21 -5.33
C ILE A 49 12.22 20.04 -4.93
N GLU A 50 12.06 21.36 -4.89
CA GLU A 50 13.12 22.29 -4.51
C GLU A 50 12.59 23.39 -3.58
N PRO A 51 13.37 23.86 -2.59
CA PRO A 51 12.96 24.99 -1.78
C PRO A 51 13.05 26.29 -2.59
N LYS A 52 12.07 27.18 -2.39
CA LYS A 52 12.07 28.56 -2.86
C LYS A 52 11.85 29.48 -1.69
N ILE A 53 12.76 30.44 -1.52
CA ILE A 53 12.59 31.52 -0.56
C ILE A 53 11.92 32.68 -1.30
N ARG A 54 10.77 33.14 -0.79
CA ARG A 54 10.09 34.32 -1.31
C ARG A 54 9.96 35.37 -0.20
N PRO A 55 10.21 36.65 -0.50
CA PRO A 55 9.94 37.73 0.45
C PRO A 55 8.42 37.95 0.56
N ARG A 56 7.90 38.03 1.78
CA ARG A 56 6.55 38.56 2.04
C ARG A 56 6.56 40.08 1.93
N PRO A 57 5.39 40.70 1.69
CA PRO A 57 5.22 42.15 1.76
C PRO A 57 5.66 42.75 3.12
N THR A 58 5.63 41.95 4.18
CA THR A 58 6.05 42.32 5.55
C THR A 58 7.57 42.27 5.77
N GLY A 59 8.36 41.86 4.77
CA GLY A 59 9.82 41.70 4.87
C GLY A 59 10.29 40.34 5.40
N GLU A 60 9.37 39.52 5.94
CA GLU A 60 9.68 38.14 6.35
C GLU A 60 9.95 37.25 5.13
N GLN A 61 10.96 36.39 5.24
CA GLN A 61 11.21 35.35 4.24
C GLN A 61 10.33 34.13 4.51
N VAL A 62 9.64 33.64 3.48
CA VAL A 62 8.89 32.39 3.53
C VAL A 62 9.60 31.36 2.69
N LYS A 63 9.82 30.20 3.29
CA LYS A 63 10.24 28.99 2.61
C LYS A 63 9.03 28.25 2.07
N LEU A 64 8.95 28.15 0.75
CA LEU A 64 7.99 27.34 0.00
C LEU A 64 8.74 26.21 -0.71
N TYR A 65 8.00 25.24 -1.22
CA TYR A 65 8.53 24.16 -2.05
C TYR A 65 7.94 24.23 -3.44
N GLN A 66 8.80 24.46 -4.43
CA GLN A 66 8.43 24.33 -5.83
C GLN A 66 8.39 22.84 -6.16
N VAL A 67 7.22 22.37 -6.62
CA VAL A 67 7.02 21.02 -7.12
C VAL A 67 6.90 21.10 -8.63
N THR A 68 7.89 20.56 -9.33
CA THR A 68 7.87 20.44 -10.79
C THR A 68 7.25 19.10 -11.16
N TYR A 69 6.26 19.12 -12.05
CA TYR A 69 5.54 17.93 -12.48
C TYR A 69 5.21 17.98 -13.97
N ASN A 70 5.07 16.80 -14.57
CA ASN A 70 4.72 16.65 -15.99
C ASN A 70 3.24 16.32 -16.14
N THR A 71 2.56 17.09 -16.98
CA THR A 71 1.16 16.91 -17.36
C THR A 71 1.06 16.45 -18.82
N THR A 72 -0.15 16.14 -19.30
CA THR A 72 -0.40 15.91 -20.73
C THR A 72 -0.10 17.13 -21.59
N SER A 73 -0.12 18.33 -21.02
CA SER A 73 0.16 19.60 -21.70
C SER A 73 1.63 20.03 -21.61
N GLY A 74 2.46 19.25 -20.92
CA GLY A 74 3.89 19.49 -20.75
C GLY A 74 4.32 19.74 -19.31
N LEU A 75 5.57 20.19 -19.18
CA LEU A 75 6.25 20.45 -17.92
C LEU A 75 5.74 21.74 -17.28
N THR A 76 5.34 21.67 -16.02
CA THR A 76 4.92 22.83 -15.23
C THR A 76 5.32 22.65 -13.75
N GLY A 77 4.95 23.59 -12.89
CA GLY A 77 5.12 23.43 -11.45
C GLY A 77 4.56 24.59 -10.64
N ASP A 78 4.23 24.28 -9.39
CA ASP A 78 3.64 25.21 -8.43
C ASP A 78 4.41 25.21 -7.11
N THR A 79 4.12 26.21 -6.27
CA THR A 79 4.71 26.33 -4.94
C THR A 79 3.73 25.95 -3.85
N TYR A 80 4.21 25.16 -2.89
CA TYR A 80 3.44 24.67 -1.75
C TYR A 80 4.14 24.99 -0.42
N ASP A 81 3.38 25.27 0.63
CA ASP A 81 3.90 25.51 1.98
C ASP A 81 4.39 24.22 2.66
N ILE A 82 3.68 23.11 2.42
CA ILE A 82 3.92 21.79 2.98
C ILE A 82 3.79 20.76 1.87
N VAL A 83 4.70 19.79 1.85
CA VAL A 83 4.69 18.67 0.90
C VAL A 83 4.51 17.37 1.66
N VAL A 84 3.55 16.55 1.25
CA VAL A 84 3.35 15.20 1.79
C VAL A 84 3.53 14.19 0.66
N ILE A 85 4.47 13.27 0.84
CA ILE A 85 4.84 12.26 -0.15
C ILE A 85 4.22 10.92 0.27
N ALA A 86 3.23 10.47 -0.51
CA ALA A 86 2.51 9.21 -0.31
C ALA A 86 2.89 8.14 -1.34
N ALA A 87 3.92 8.38 -2.15
CA ALA A 87 4.45 7.42 -3.12
C ALA A 87 5.77 6.84 -2.62
N PRO A 88 6.03 5.53 -2.77
CA PRO A 88 7.30 4.94 -2.38
C PRO A 88 8.47 5.57 -3.14
N LEU A 89 9.39 6.20 -2.39
CA LEU A 89 10.59 6.82 -2.94
C LEU A 89 11.57 5.72 -3.38
N SER A 90 11.45 5.30 -4.63
CA SER A 90 12.38 4.38 -5.29
C SER A 90 12.40 4.69 -6.78
N HIS A 91 13.55 4.46 -7.43
CA HIS A 91 13.68 4.76 -8.85
C HIS A 91 12.65 4.02 -9.74
N ARG A 92 12.19 2.84 -9.31
CA ARG A 92 11.19 2.04 -10.04
C ARG A 92 9.74 2.46 -9.78
N MET A 93 9.47 3.27 -8.75
CA MET A 93 8.11 3.67 -8.37
C MET A 93 7.89 5.18 -8.49
N ALA A 94 8.67 5.97 -7.76
CA ALA A 94 8.61 7.43 -7.79
C ALA A 94 10.05 7.99 -7.88
N ASN A 95 10.44 8.37 -9.08
CA ASN A 95 11.75 8.96 -9.36
C ASN A 95 11.75 10.47 -9.15
N ILE A 96 11.46 10.91 -7.91
CA ILE A 96 11.41 12.33 -7.54
C ILE A 96 12.82 12.80 -7.18
N THR A 97 13.30 13.84 -7.86
CA THR A 97 14.59 14.46 -7.57
C THR A 97 14.43 15.59 -6.54
N PHE A 98 15.09 15.47 -5.40
CA PHE A 98 15.15 16.54 -4.40
C PHE A 98 16.35 17.45 -4.70
N LYS A 99 16.12 18.73 -4.92
CA LYS A 99 17.17 19.69 -5.29
C LYS A 99 17.36 20.72 -4.19
N ASN A 100 18.61 21.11 -3.92
CA ASN A 100 18.97 22.20 -3.02
C ASN A 100 18.37 22.09 -1.60
N LEU A 101 18.16 20.87 -1.11
CA LEU A 101 17.78 20.62 0.28
C LEU A 101 19.02 20.46 1.15
N ASP A 102 18.96 21.01 2.36
CA ASP A 102 20.00 20.90 3.36
C ASP A 102 19.36 20.55 4.73
N PRO A 103 19.58 19.33 5.24
CA PRO A 103 20.38 18.25 4.63
C PRO A 103 19.71 17.64 3.38
N PRO A 104 20.47 16.96 2.50
CA PRO A 104 19.91 16.24 1.37
C PRO A 104 19.02 15.09 1.86
N VAL A 105 17.94 14.81 1.12
CA VAL A 105 17.08 13.66 1.40
C VAL A 105 17.86 12.38 1.09
N PRO A 106 17.96 11.43 2.04
CA PRO A 106 18.71 10.20 1.82
C PRO A 106 18.01 9.31 0.79
N GLU A 107 18.80 8.49 0.10
CA GLU A 107 18.26 7.47 -0.79
C GLU A 107 17.71 6.28 0.02
N PHE A 108 16.53 5.79 -0.35
CA PHE A 108 15.88 4.66 0.29
C PHE A 108 15.87 3.47 -0.67
N PRO A 109 16.79 2.49 -0.52
CA PRO A 109 16.81 1.31 -1.39
C PRO A 109 15.61 0.43 -1.07
N ASN A 110 14.49 0.62 -1.78
CA ASN A 110 13.24 -0.11 -1.54
C ASN A 110 13.04 -1.18 -2.63
N PRO A 111 13.69 -2.36 -2.53
CA PRO A 111 13.32 -3.49 -3.36
C PRO A 111 11.89 -3.91 -3.00
N TYR A 112 11.04 -4.14 -4.00
CA TYR A 112 9.68 -4.65 -3.80
C TYR A 112 9.59 -6.08 -4.31
N HIS A 113 8.76 -6.88 -3.65
CA HIS A 113 8.28 -8.13 -4.19
C HIS A 113 7.32 -7.84 -5.34
N GLN A 114 7.66 -8.36 -6.51
CA GLN A 114 6.72 -8.44 -7.61
C GLN A 114 5.74 -9.59 -7.33
N THR A 115 4.48 -9.35 -7.60
CA THR A 115 3.44 -10.38 -7.54
C THR A 115 2.54 -10.26 -8.75
N VAL A 116 2.02 -11.40 -9.19
CA VAL A 116 0.97 -11.49 -10.18
C VAL A 116 -0.29 -11.99 -9.49
N THR A 117 -1.34 -11.18 -9.57
CA THR A 117 -2.70 -11.59 -9.19
C THR A 117 -3.38 -12.11 -10.44
N THR A 118 -3.80 -13.37 -10.43
CA THR A 118 -4.57 -13.98 -11.52
C THR A 118 -5.95 -14.36 -11.00
N LEU A 119 -7.00 -13.73 -11.54
CA LEU A 119 -8.40 -14.07 -11.31
C LEU A 119 -8.85 -15.03 -12.40
N VAL A 120 -9.37 -16.19 -12.01
CA VAL A 120 -9.82 -17.25 -12.92
C VAL A 120 -11.26 -17.60 -12.58
N HIS A 121 -12.17 -17.48 -13.54
CA HIS A 121 -13.50 -18.08 -13.43
C HIS A 121 -13.41 -19.52 -13.93
N GLY A 122 -13.46 -20.49 -13.01
CA GLY A 122 -13.18 -21.87 -13.35
C GLY A 122 -13.34 -22.86 -12.20
N ARG A 123 -12.97 -24.11 -12.49
CA ARG A 123 -12.95 -25.25 -11.58
C ARG A 123 -11.51 -25.63 -11.29
N LEU A 124 -11.13 -25.64 -10.01
CA LEU A 124 -9.81 -26.13 -9.61
C LEU A 124 -9.67 -27.63 -9.91
N ASN A 125 -8.47 -28.01 -10.31
CA ASN A 125 -8.11 -29.41 -10.47
C ASN A 125 -7.79 -30.01 -9.09
N ALA A 126 -8.76 -30.70 -8.48
CA ALA A 126 -8.58 -31.29 -7.14
C ALA A 126 -7.39 -32.27 -7.06
N SER A 127 -7.10 -32.99 -8.15
CA SER A 127 -5.98 -33.93 -8.21
C SER A 127 -4.61 -33.24 -8.17
N PHE A 128 -4.51 -31.97 -8.57
CA PHE A 128 -3.30 -31.17 -8.37
C PHE A 128 -2.95 -31.04 -6.87
N PHE A 129 -3.97 -31.05 -6.01
CA PHE A 129 -3.84 -30.96 -4.56
C PHE A 129 -3.86 -32.32 -3.87
N GLY A 130 -3.77 -33.42 -4.62
CA GLY A 130 -3.71 -34.79 -4.08
C GLY A 130 -5.08 -35.43 -3.78
N TYR A 131 -6.18 -34.78 -4.16
CA TYR A 131 -7.52 -35.35 -4.01
C TYR A 131 -7.87 -36.23 -5.21
N GLN A 132 -8.34 -37.47 -4.94
CA GLN A 132 -8.75 -38.41 -5.98
C GLN A 132 -10.16 -38.10 -6.49
N ASP A 133 -11.08 -37.77 -5.57
CA ASP A 133 -12.42 -37.32 -5.90
C ASP A 133 -12.54 -35.80 -5.74
N SER A 134 -13.04 -35.12 -6.77
CA SER A 134 -13.29 -33.68 -6.74
C SER A 134 -14.43 -33.27 -5.80
N SER A 135 -15.35 -34.20 -5.49
CA SER A 135 -16.45 -33.94 -4.56
C SER A 135 -15.99 -33.83 -3.10
N ASP A 136 -14.85 -34.44 -2.78
CA ASP A 136 -14.24 -34.40 -1.45
C ASP A 136 -13.38 -33.15 -1.22
N PHE A 137 -13.22 -32.27 -2.21
CA PHE A 137 -12.30 -31.12 -2.13
C PHE A 137 -12.92 -29.97 -1.32
N PRO A 138 -12.50 -29.74 -0.05
CA PRO A 138 -13.18 -28.80 0.84
C PRO A 138 -12.49 -27.42 0.90
N LEU A 139 -11.43 -27.21 0.12
CA LEU A 139 -10.52 -26.07 0.31
C LEU A 139 -11.04 -24.82 -0.43
N GLY A 140 -11.51 -23.83 0.32
CA GLY A 140 -11.78 -22.49 -0.19
C GLY A 140 -10.52 -21.62 -0.32
N THR A 141 -9.47 -21.93 0.47
CA THR A 141 -8.22 -21.17 0.47
C THR A 141 -7.03 -22.08 0.75
N ILE A 142 -5.93 -21.84 0.03
CA ILE A 142 -4.70 -22.64 0.03
C ILE A 142 -3.52 -21.67 0.06
N PHE A 143 -2.65 -21.83 1.04
CA PHE A 143 -1.41 -21.06 1.17
C PHE A 143 -0.22 -22.00 1.10
N THR A 144 0.86 -21.55 0.47
CA THR A 144 2.11 -22.29 0.39
C THR A 144 3.17 -21.62 1.25
N THR A 145 4.09 -22.43 1.78
CA THR A 145 5.35 -21.92 2.32
C THR A 145 6.34 -21.67 1.18
N GLU A 146 7.38 -20.88 1.45
CA GLU A 146 8.43 -20.62 0.46
C GLU A 146 9.00 -21.92 -0.10
N ASN A 147 8.82 -22.13 -1.41
CA ASN A 147 9.32 -23.29 -2.13
C ASN A 147 9.57 -22.92 -3.60
N PRO A 148 10.83 -22.89 -4.05
CA PRO A 148 11.18 -22.46 -5.41
C PRO A 148 10.67 -23.40 -6.51
N LYS A 149 10.18 -24.60 -6.15
CA LYS A 149 9.57 -25.55 -7.09
C LYS A 149 8.09 -25.28 -7.34
N LEU A 150 7.44 -24.47 -6.50
CA LEU A 150 6.03 -24.12 -6.65
C LEU A 150 5.89 -22.87 -7.51
N PHE A 151 4.93 -22.90 -8.42
CA PHE A 151 4.63 -21.76 -9.29
C PHE A 151 3.49 -20.87 -8.76
N ILE A 152 2.97 -21.19 -7.56
CA ILE A 152 1.94 -20.43 -6.86
C ILE A 152 2.34 -20.17 -5.40
N ASN A 153 1.97 -19.00 -4.90
CA ASN A 153 2.09 -18.61 -3.49
C ASN A 153 0.79 -18.91 -2.72
N SER A 154 -0.37 -18.69 -3.36
CA SER A 154 -1.67 -19.01 -2.76
C SER A 154 -2.77 -19.09 -3.80
N VAL A 155 -3.85 -19.77 -3.45
CA VAL A 155 -5.10 -19.85 -4.21
C VAL A 155 -6.25 -19.65 -3.24
N GLY A 156 -7.21 -18.79 -3.55
CA GLY A 156 -8.39 -18.59 -2.71
C GLY A 156 -9.63 -18.25 -3.53
N VAL A 157 -10.77 -18.74 -3.11
CA VAL A 157 -12.06 -18.36 -3.68
C VAL A 157 -12.34 -16.89 -3.38
N VAL A 158 -12.92 -16.19 -4.35
CA VAL A 158 -13.36 -14.80 -4.20
C VAL A 158 -14.87 -14.81 -4.12
N SER A 159 -15.39 -14.55 -2.91
CA SER A 159 -16.82 -14.42 -2.68
C SER A 159 -17.31 -13.02 -3.05
N PRO A 160 -18.57 -12.89 -3.53
CA PRO A 160 -19.23 -11.59 -3.65
C PRO A 160 -19.26 -10.85 -2.31
N VAL A 161 -19.30 -9.51 -2.38
CA VAL A 161 -19.43 -8.66 -1.18
C VAL A 161 -20.86 -8.66 -0.63
N GLU A 162 -21.84 -8.88 -1.51
CA GLU A 162 -23.23 -9.06 -1.10
C GLU A 162 -23.40 -10.52 -0.71
N ASP A 163 -23.55 -10.75 0.59
CA ASP A 163 -23.87 -12.05 1.12
C ASP A 163 -25.39 -12.25 0.99
N ASP A 164 -25.82 -13.09 0.06
CA ASP A 164 -27.22 -13.47 -0.11
C ASP A 164 -27.66 -14.53 0.95
N GLY A 165 -27.00 -14.56 2.12
CA GLY A 165 -27.35 -15.45 3.23
C GLY A 165 -27.06 -16.92 2.94
N ASP A 166 -26.04 -17.20 2.14
CA ASP A 166 -25.71 -18.55 1.66
C ASP A 166 -24.52 -19.15 2.41
N GLU A 167 -24.44 -18.86 3.72
CA GLU A 167 -23.56 -19.54 4.65
C GLU A 167 -23.91 -21.05 4.64
N GLY A 168 -23.15 -21.82 3.87
CA GLY A 168 -23.22 -23.29 3.89
C GLY A 168 -23.52 -23.98 2.56
N LYS A 169 -23.61 -23.29 1.43
CA LYS A 169 -23.58 -24.02 0.15
C LYS A 169 -22.16 -24.57 -0.11
N PRO A 170 -22.02 -25.85 -0.47
CA PRO A 170 -20.74 -26.40 -0.88
C PRO A 170 -20.22 -25.53 -2.03
N LEU A 171 -18.92 -25.17 -1.96
CA LEU A 171 -18.22 -24.41 -3.00
C LEU A 171 -18.70 -24.92 -4.36
N THR A 172 -19.49 -24.11 -5.06
CA THR A 172 -19.96 -24.52 -6.38
C THR A 172 -18.74 -24.87 -7.19
N PRO A 173 -18.81 -25.93 -8.01
CA PRO A 173 -17.64 -26.37 -8.75
C PRO A 173 -17.05 -25.32 -9.69
N LEU A 174 -17.83 -24.30 -10.03
CA LEU A 174 -17.42 -23.13 -10.79
C LEU A 174 -17.43 -21.92 -9.85
N ALA A 175 -16.28 -21.26 -9.71
CA ALA A 175 -16.12 -20.10 -8.87
C ALA A 175 -15.08 -19.14 -9.45
N VAL A 176 -14.98 -17.94 -8.88
CA VAL A 176 -13.87 -17.03 -9.15
C VAL A 176 -12.74 -17.33 -8.17
N TRP A 177 -11.59 -17.72 -8.68
CA TRP A 177 -10.39 -18.02 -7.92
C TRP A 177 -9.36 -16.92 -8.09
N LYS A 178 -8.78 -16.45 -6.98
CA LYS A 178 -7.63 -15.56 -6.96
C LYS A 178 -6.38 -16.39 -6.70
N VAL A 179 -5.45 -16.34 -7.64
CA VAL A 179 -4.13 -16.98 -7.55
C VAL A 179 -3.07 -15.90 -7.44
N PHE A 180 -2.20 -16.03 -6.44
CA PHE A 180 -0.98 -15.24 -6.35
C PHE A 180 0.21 -16.09 -6.80
N SER A 181 1.04 -15.52 -7.67
CA SER A 181 2.29 -16.12 -8.15
C SER A 181 3.37 -15.04 -8.32
N GLU A 182 4.64 -15.43 -8.34
CA GLU A 182 5.75 -14.48 -8.60
C GLU A 182 5.76 -14.00 -10.06
N GLU A 183 5.51 -14.93 -10.98
CA GLU A 183 5.49 -14.72 -12.42
C GLU A 183 4.13 -15.05 -13.02
N VAL A 184 3.94 -14.65 -14.28
CA VAL A 184 2.71 -14.90 -15.02
C VAL A 184 2.52 -16.40 -15.23
N LEU A 185 1.35 -16.92 -14.84
CA LEU A 185 1.02 -18.33 -15.05
C LEU A 185 1.00 -18.66 -16.53
N THR A 186 1.78 -19.65 -16.92
CA THR A 186 1.76 -20.20 -18.27
C THR A 186 0.45 -20.96 -18.51
N LYS A 187 0.09 -21.17 -19.79
CA LYS A 187 -1.08 -21.99 -20.15
C LYS A 187 -1.00 -23.40 -19.56
N GLN A 188 0.20 -23.98 -19.51
CA GLN A 188 0.44 -25.30 -18.92
C GLN A 188 0.17 -25.28 -17.42
N GLN A 189 0.67 -24.29 -16.69
CA GLN A 189 0.39 -24.12 -15.26
C GLN A 189 -1.09 -23.88 -14.97
N LEU A 190 -1.78 -23.11 -15.81
CA LEU A 190 -3.22 -22.93 -15.71
C LEU A 190 -3.98 -24.25 -15.92
N HIS A 191 -3.62 -25.06 -16.92
CA HIS A 191 -4.23 -26.38 -17.14
C HIS A 191 -3.89 -27.39 -16.04
N LEU A 192 -2.74 -27.25 -15.39
CA LEU A 192 -2.42 -28.06 -14.22
C LEU A 192 -3.31 -27.68 -13.03
N LEU A 193 -3.50 -26.38 -12.80
CA LEU A 193 -4.20 -25.85 -11.63
C LEU A 193 -5.74 -25.89 -11.77
N PHE A 194 -6.27 -25.76 -12.99
CA PHE A 194 -7.70 -25.72 -13.29
C PHE A 194 -8.07 -26.81 -14.29
N SER A 195 -9.08 -27.62 -13.96
CA SER A 195 -9.63 -28.61 -14.88
C SER A 195 -10.41 -27.95 -16.03
N SER A 196 -10.99 -26.77 -15.78
CA SER A 196 -11.71 -25.96 -16.76
C SER A 196 -11.76 -24.51 -16.30
N TYR A 197 -11.71 -23.55 -17.22
CA TYR A 197 -11.93 -22.14 -16.94
C TYR A 197 -12.51 -21.41 -18.15
N ASP A 198 -13.33 -20.40 -17.90
CA ASP A 198 -13.98 -19.59 -18.94
C ASP A 198 -13.26 -18.27 -19.18
N SER A 199 -12.68 -17.70 -18.12
CA SER A 199 -12.02 -16.40 -18.21
C SER A 199 -10.85 -16.28 -17.25
N VAL A 200 -9.84 -15.53 -17.68
CA VAL A 200 -8.64 -15.24 -16.90
C VAL A 200 -8.35 -13.75 -17.00
N LYS A 201 -8.21 -13.08 -15.85
CA LYS A 201 -7.79 -11.68 -15.74
C LYS A 201 -6.55 -11.64 -14.87
N MET A 202 -5.49 -11.00 -15.32
CA MET A 202 -4.25 -10.93 -14.56
C MET A 202 -3.79 -9.49 -14.37
N LYS A 203 -3.07 -9.26 -13.26
CA LYS A 203 -2.40 -7.99 -12.99
C LYS A 203 -1.05 -8.27 -12.31
N LYS A 204 0.01 -7.80 -12.95
CA LYS A 204 1.34 -7.69 -12.36
C LYS A 204 1.46 -6.37 -11.58
N TRP A 205 2.04 -6.43 -10.39
CA TRP A 205 2.24 -5.29 -9.53
C TRP A 205 3.41 -5.51 -8.55
N LEU A 206 3.92 -4.40 -8.01
CA LEU A 206 4.87 -4.41 -6.89
C LEU A 206 4.03 -4.38 -5.61
N ALA A 207 4.01 -5.48 -4.88
CA ALA A 207 3.03 -5.71 -3.82
C ALA A 207 3.46 -5.10 -2.48
N TYR A 208 4.70 -5.36 -2.05
CA TYR A 208 5.24 -4.87 -0.78
C TYR A 208 6.77 -4.85 -0.78
N PRO A 209 7.44 -4.06 0.08
CA PRO A 209 8.89 -4.05 0.22
C PRO A 209 9.45 -5.42 0.60
N ARG A 210 10.64 -5.75 0.12
CA ARG A 210 11.41 -6.88 0.64
C ARG A 210 12.02 -6.50 1.98
N TYR A 211 11.75 -7.32 2.98
CA TYR A 211 12.20 -7.11 4.36
C TYR A 211 13.47 -7.91 4.64
N SER A 212 14.53 -7.25 5.12
CA SER A 212 15.79 -7.86 5.55
C SER A 212 16.22 -7.35 6.95
N PRO A 213 15.51 -7.75 8.02
CA PRO A 213 15.76 -7.28 9.38
C PRO A 213 17.22 -7.51 9.84
N PRO A 214 17.82 -6.61 10.64
CA PRO A 214 17.25 -5.36 11.17
C PRO A 214 17.29 -4.21 10.15
N GLU A 215 16.13 -3.72 9.72
CA GLU A 215 16.02 -2.55 8.86
C GLU A 215 15.57 -1.31 9.63
N LYS A 216 16.09 -0.14 9.24
CA LYS A 216 15.59 1.15 9.71
C LYS A 216 14.48 1.62 8.79
N CYS A 217 13.35 2.02 9.37
CA CYS A 217 12.29 2.66 8.62
C CYS A 217 12.72 4.09 8.23
N PRO A 218 12.41 4.55 7.00
CA PRO A 218 12.55 5.96 6.64
C PRO A 218 11.81 6.87 7.64
N PRO A 219 12.37 8.05 7.95
CA PRO A 219 11.70 8.97 8.85
C PRO A 219 10.44 9.54 8.21
N ILE A 220 9.41 9.80 9.02
CA ILE A 220 8.17 10.45 8.57
C ILE A 220 8.42 11.93 8.19
N ILE A 221 9.36 12.59 8.86
CA ILE A 221 9.83 13.93 8.52
C ILE A 221 11.07 13.76 7.64
N LEU A 222 10.95 13.99 6.34
CA LEU A 222 12.12 13.94 5.44
C LEU A 222 12.94 15.20 5.48
N HIS A 223 12.25 16.33 5.62
CA HIS A 223 12.83 17.66 5.66
C HIS A 223 11.84 18.61 6.34
N ASP A 224 12.25 19.83 6.67
CA ASP A 224 11.34 20.86 7.18
C ASP A 224 10.11 21.01 6.27
N ARG A 225 8.91 20.70 6.78
CA ARG A 225 7.64 20.71 6.04
C ARG A 225 7.55 19.76 4.83
N ILE A 226 8.43 18.75 4.75
CA ILE A 226 8.30 17.63 3.81
C ILE A 226 8.12 16.33 4.60
N TYR A 227 6.98 15.69 4.44
CA TYR A 227 6.62 14.46 5.14
C TYR A 227 6.55 13.27 4.19
N TYR A 228 6.92 12.07 4.65
CA TYR A 228 6.92 10.83 3.87
C TYR A 228 6.13 9.72 4.55
N LEU A 229 5.05 9.32 3.92
CA LEU A 229 4.10 8.36 4.49
C LEU A 229 4.54 6.92 4.21
N SER A 230 4.89 6.62 2.96
CA SER A 230 5.19 5.26 2.50
C SER A 230 6.46 4.67 3.14
N GLY A 231 7.21 5.46 3.92
CA GLY A 231 8.27 4.96 4.77
C GLY A 231 7.79 3.90 5.77
N ILE A 232 6.53 3.99 6.22
CA ILE A 232 5.95 3.03 7.17
C ILE A 232 5.79 1.63 6.59
N GLU A 233 5.73 1.49 5.26
CA GLU A 233 5.59 0.19 4.59
C GLU A 233 6.80 -0.73 4.84
N ARG A 234 7.95 -0.14 5.22
CA ARG A 234 9.11 -0.88 5.71
C ARG A 234 8.87 -1.58 7.03
N ALA A 235 8.06 -1.00 7.92
CA ALA A 235 7.65 -1.69 9.14
C ALA A 235 6.66 -2.80 8.83
N ALA A 236 5.73 -2.50 7.93
CA ALA A 236 4.60 -3.33 7.59
C ALA A 236 3.83 -2.69 6.42
N SER A 237 3.70 -3.39 5.30
CA SER A 237 2.93 -2.89 4.15
C SER A 237 1.46 -3.32 4.26
N ALA A 238 0.64 -2.39 4.73
CA ALA A 238 -0.81 -2.53 4.81
C ALA A 238 -1.48 -1.15 4.70
N VAL A 239 -2.75 -1.10 4.30
CA VAL A 239 -3.49 0.16 4.11
C VAL A 239 -3.68 0.88 5.46
N GLU A 240 -3.88 0.12 6.52
CA GLU A 240 -4.01 0.58 7.90
C GLU A 240 -2.75 1.30 8.37
N MET A 241 -1.58 0.78 8.02
CA MET A 241 -0.29 1.40 8.34
C MET A 241 -0.15 2.74 7.62
N ASN A 242 -0.50 2.79 6.33
CA ASN A 242 -0.51 4.04 5.57
C ASN A 242 -1.51 5.06 6.14
N ALA A 243 -2.67 4.63 6.63
CA ALA A 243 -3.64 5.51 7.29
C ALA A 243 -3.11 6.09 8.62
N ILE A 244 -2.38 5.28 9.42
CA ILE A 244 -1.70 5.74 10.63
C ILE A 244 -0.65 6.80 10.28
N ALA A 245 0.21 6.53 9.29
CA ALA A 245 1.21 7.49 8.83
C ALA A 245 0.57 8.80 8.34
N ALA A 246 -0.51 8.71 7.56
CA ALA A 246 -1.23 9.87 7.05
C ALA A 246 -1.82 10.73 8.19
N LYS A 247 -2.43 10.10 9.21
CA LYS A 247 -2.95 10.81 10.38
C LYS A 247 -1.83 11.56 11.12
N ASN A 248 -0.70 10.89 11.35
CA ASN A 248 0.44 11.50 12.02
C ASN A 248 1.01 12.68 11.22
N ALA A 249 1.16 12.53 9.90
CA ALA A 249 1.62 13.62 9.05
C ALA A 249 0.65 14.80 9.02
N ALA A 250 -0.67 14.56 9.02
CA ALA A 250 -1.67 15.62 9.10
C ALA A 250 -1.58 16.40 10.42
N LEU A 251 -1.38 15.70 11.54
CA LEU A 251 -1.17 16.34 12.85
C LEU A 251 0.13 17.15 12.87
N LEU A 252 1.24 16.59 12.37
CA LEU A 252 2.52 17.30 12.26
C LEU A 252 2.38 18.56 11.40
N ALA A 253 1.72 18.45 10.25
CA ALA A 253 1.44 19.58 9.36
C ALA A 253 0.58 20.64 10.04
N TYR A 254 -0.47 20.24 10.76
CA TYR A 254 -1.32 21.15 11.54
C TYR A 254 -0.52 21.90 12.61
N HIS A 255 0.24 21.18 13.45
CA HIS A 255 1.05 21.80 14.48
C HIS A 255 2.09 22.76 13.89
N ARG A 256 2.72 22.38 12.78
CA ARG A 256 3.67 23.24 12.06
C ARG A 256 3.00 24.49 11.47
N TRP A 257 1.79 24.35 10.92
CA TRP A 257 1.03 25.46 10.33
C TRP A 257 0.68 26.54 11.36
N TYR A 258 0.28 26.12 12.56
CA TYR A 258 -0.13 27.03 13.64
C TYR A 258 1.01 27.39 14.62
N GLY A 259 2.25 26.98 14.35
CA GLY A 259 3.39 27.27 15.22
C GLY A 259 3.37 26.53 16.57
N ASN A 260 2.56 25.49 16.71
CA ASN A 260 2.39 24.68 17.91
C ASN A 260 3.42 23.52 17.98
N THR A 261 4.69 23.78 17.65
CA THR A 261 5.71 22.72 17.58
C THR A 261 6.09 22.15 18.94
N ASP A 262 5.85 22.90 20.02
CA ASP A 262 5.95 22.48 21.43
C ASP A 262 4.94 21.39 21.81
N LYS A 263 3.92 21.16 20.98
CA LYS A 263 2.91 20.10 21.16
C LYS A 263 3.26 18.79 20.46
N ILE A 264 4.36 18.74 19.72
CA ILE A 264 4.83 17.54 19.03
C ILE A 264 5.73 16.75 19.98
N ASP A 265 5.53 15.43 20.06
CA ASP A 265 6.36 14.47 20.81
C ASP A 265 6.67 14.89 22.25
N GLN A 266 5.64 15.35 22.97
CA GLN A 266 5.75 15.78 24.37
C GLN A 266 6.14 14.60 25.28
N GLU A 267 7.41 14.57 25.71
CA GLU A 267 7.98 13.49 26.54
C GLU A 267 7.18 13.24 27.84
N ASP A 268 6.65 14.31 28.45
CA ASP A 268 5.91 14.24 29.72
C ASP A 268 4.38 14.14 29.56
N LEU A 269 3.85 13.99 28.34
CA LEU A 269 2.40 14.05 28.11
C LEU A 269 1.64 13.01 28.93
N HIS A 270 2.17 11.79 29.03
CA HIS A 270 1.54 10.73 29.82
C HIS A 270 1.50 11.04 31.31
N GLU A 271 2.51 11.72 31.85
CA GLU A 271 2.54 12.11 33.26
C GLU A 271 1.65 13.34 33.52
N LYS A 272 1.54 14.26 32.56
CA LYS A 272 0.59 15.39 32.61
C LYS A 272 -0.87 14.92 32.56
N LEU A 273 -1.20 13.97 31.68
CA LEU A 273 -2.56 13.43 31.57
C LEU A 273 -3.00 12.64 32.82
N LYS A 274 -2.07 12.02 33.55
CA LYS A 274 -2.37 11.34 34.83
C LYS A 274 -2.66 12.30 35.97
N THR A 275 -2.15 13.53 35.92
CA THR A 275 -2.31 14.54 36.98
C THR A 275 -3.52 15.44 36.77
N GLU A 276 -4.17 15.38 35.59
CA GLU A 276 -5.39 16.13 35.26
C GLU A 276 -6.69 15.31 35.40
N LEU A 277 -6.61 14.03 35.78
CA LEU A 277 -7.74 13.13 36.08
C LEU A 277 -7.89 12.91 37.59
#